data_AF-A0A2E6YEU2-F1
#
_entry.id   AF-A0A2E6YEU2-F1
#
_cell.length_a   1.000
_cell.length_b   1.000
_cell.length_c   1.000
_cell.angle_alpha   90.00
_cell.angle_beta   90.00
_cell.angle_gamma   90.00
#
_symmetry.space_group_name_H-M   'P 1'
#
loop_
_entity.id
_entity.type
_entity.pdbx_description
1 polymer ?
#
loop_
_entity_poly.entity_id
_entity_poly.type
_entity_poly.pdbx_seq_one_letter_code
_entity_poly.pdbx_strand_id
1 'polypeptide(L)'
;MKKTLISLFLLSTFSTQAAEEFKIIISSEANDYVIGGFTDETTYGNWIEISNVCSFDKETSEHYFNKSFVQKKSCVKTVERTVVTERTYKNGTKEIIKNETETKSTTSSETNTVFGTHKEASCKNILNNGYSVGNDTYELSNGLNVLCDQTTDGGGWTLIFNHDILTAGVFTSESEVLNVNENNPSLSTAKYSILNRIDTFKRNNKYEFRMKWKNYSATQIWKQTSNPTNSAISGYEAISIDSVSNYWGGLERGNATNSNSSLIDGSINHTNWYYAVGSFKNWNPGLVCNGNIPLSTDVAGSSCGVPNVNLWIR
;
A
#
# COMPACT_ATOMS: atom_id res chain seq x y z
N MET A 1 33.61 0.96 -7.38
CA MET A 1 34.42 0.78 -6.14
C MET A 1 33.63 -0.10 -5.18
N LYS A 2 34.05 -1.35 -4.98
CA LYS A 2 33.41 -2.31 -4.06
C LYS A 2 33.96 -2.07 -2.64
N LYS A 3 33.08 -1.90 -1.64
CA LYS A 3 33.45 -1.84 -0.22
C LYS A 3 33.21 -3.22 0.40
N THR A 4 34.27 -3.84 0.88
CA THR A 4 34.27 -5.16 1.51
C THR A 4 34.04 -4.99 3.02
N LEU A 5 32.97 -5.58 3.56
CA LEU A 5 32.79 -5.70 5.02
C LEU A 5 33.63 -6.87 5.53
N ILE A 6 34.51 -6.59 6.48
CA ILE A 6 35.31 -7.59 7.20
C ILE A 6 34.50 -8.01 8.42
N SER A 7 34.01 -9.24 8.44
CA SER A 7 33.36 -9.85 9.60
C SER A 7 34.42 -10.56 10.45
N LEU A 8 34.64 -10.07 11.66
CA LEU A 8 35.64 -10.58 12.60
C LEU A 8 35.05 -11.78 13.36
N PHE A 9 35.54 -12.99 13.07
CA PHE A 9 35.24 -14.20 13.84
C PHE A 9 36.18 -14.28 15.04
N LEU A 10 35.68 -14.11 16.27
CA LEU A 10 36.43 -14.43 17.48
C LEU A 10 36.38 -15.95 17.70
N LEU A 11 37.50 -16.64 17.45
CA LEU A 11 37.73 -18.00 17.96
C LEU A 11 38.18 -17.91 19.42
N SER A 12 37.41 -18.48 20.34
CA SER A 12 37.87 -18.73 21.70
C SER A 12 38.71 -20.03 21.74
N THR A 13 40.00 -19.88 22.00
CA THR A 13 40.90 -21.00 22.27
C THR A 13 40.69 -21.50 23.69
N PHE A 14 40.26 -22.75 23.85
CA PHE A 14 40.35 -23.46 25.13
C PHE A 14 41.82 -23.81 25.41
N SER A 15 42.42 -23.16 26.39
CA SER A 15 43.71 -23.57 26.95
C SER A 15 43.47 -24.68 27.98
N THR A 16 43.86 -25.91 27.65
CA THR A 16 44.00 -26.99 28.64
C THR A 16 45.29 -26.73 29.44
N GLN A 17 45.17 -26.39 30.71
CA GLN A 17 46.32 -26.38 31.62
C GLN A 17 46.32 -27.68 32.42
N ALA A 18 47.45 -28.40 32.33
CA ALA A 18 47.72 -29.63 33.04
C ALA A 18 47.75 -29.38 34.55
N ALA A 19 47.17 -30.30 35.32
CA ALA A 19 47.22 -30.30 36.77
C ALA A 19 48.65 -30.57 37.25
N GLU A 20 49.22 -29.68 38.07
CA GLU A 20 50.40 -29.99 38.86
C GLU A 20 50.01 -30.95 39.99
N GLU A 21 50.70 -32.09 40.08
CA GLU A 21 50.61 -33.00 41.22
C GLU A 21 51.27 -32.35 42.44
N PHE A 22 50.46 -31.83 43.37
CA PHE A 22 50.96 -31.44 44.69
C PHE A 22 51.02 -32.69 45.59
N LYS A 23 52.24 -33.05 46.02
CA LYS A 23 52.46 -34.02 47.09
C LYS A 23 52.17 -33.34 48.44
N ILE A 24 51.01 -33.63 49.01
CA ILE A 24 50.67 -33.23 50.38
C ILE A 24 51.35 -34.20 51.34
N ILE A 25 52.28 -33.71 52.15
CA ILE A 25 52.82 -34.43 53.31
C ILE A 25 52.06 -33.92 54.53
N ILE A 26 51.19 -34.74 55.12
CA ILE A 26 50.52 -34.42 56.39
C ILE A 26 51.40 -34.99 57.51
N SER A 27 52.00 -34.13 58.33
CA SER A 27 52.72 -34.54 59.54
C SER A 27 51.73 -35.04 60.60
N SER A 28 52.01 -36.20 61.17
CA SER A 28 51.17 -36.90 62.15
C SER A 28 51.34 -36.34 63.56
N GLU A 29 51.01 -35.07 63.81
CA GLU A 29 50.87 -34.55 65.17
C GLU A 29 49.68 -33.59 65.24
N ALA A 30 48.62 -34.05 65.93
CA ALA A 30 47.48 -33.28 66.44
C ALA A 30 46.70 -32.39 65.46
N ASN A 31 46.38 -32.88 64.26
CA ASN A 31 45.20 -32.41 63.56
C ASN A 31 44.05 -33.37 63.85
N ASP A 32 43.16 -32.92 64.73
CA ASP A 32 41.86 -33.52 64.97
C ASP A 32 41.03 -33.35 63.68
N TYR A 33 41.29 -34.21 62.69
CA TYR A 33 40.43 -34.35 61.52
C TYR A 33 39.13 -34.97 62.01
N VAL A 34 38.25 -34.13 62.53
CA VAL A 34 36.82 -34.42 62.38
C VAL A 34 36.62 -34.52 60.88
N ILE A 35 36.45 -35.74 60.35
CA ILE A 35 35.80 -35.95 59.06
C ILE A 35 34.37 -35.45 59.24
N GLY A 36 34.27 -34.12 59.17
CA GLY A 36 33.09 -33.33 59.39
C GLY A 36 32.29 -33.40 58.11
N GLY A 37 31.51 -34.47 57.98
CA GLY A 37 30.45 -34.50 57.00
C GLY A 37 29.63 -33.23 57.16
N PHE A 38 29.56 -32.44 56.09
CA PHE A 38 28.63 -31.33 55.96
C PHE A 38 27.54 -31.76 54.99
N THR A 39 26.39 -31.11 55.06
CA THR A 39 25.31 -31.27 54.08
C THR A 39 24.96 -29.90 53.52
N ASP A 40 24.92 -29.79 52.20
CA ASP A 40 24.49 -28.56 51.51
C ASP A 40 23.02 -28.73 51.10
N GLU A 41 22.18 -27.79 51.52
CA GLU A 41 20.78 -27.73 51.15
C GLU A 41 20.53 -26.48 50.31
N THR A 42 19.90 -26.64 49.15
CA THR A 42 19.56 -25.53 48.26
C THR A 42 18.07 -25.27 48.32
N THR A 43 17.70 -24.05 48.68
CA THR A 43 16.32 -23.57 48.70
C THR A 43 16.08 -22.61 47.54
N TYR A 44 14.87 -22.70 46.96
CA TYR A 44 14.47 -21.89 45.82
C TYR A 44 13.34 -20.96 46.22
N GLY A 45 13.54 -19.67 46.02
CA GLY A 45 12.48 -18.67 46.15
C GLY A 45 11.40 -18.82 45.06
N ASN A 46 10.37 -17.99 45.19
CA ASN A 46 9.33 -17.89 44.18
C ASN A 46 9.84 -17.15 42.94
N TRP A 47 9.35 -17.54 41.76
CA TRP A 47 9.55 -16.77 40.54
C TRP A 47 8.77 -15.45 40.61
N ILE A 48 9.47 -14.34 40.39
CA ILE A 48 8.93 -12.99 40.32
C ILE A 48 9.09 -12.50 38.89
N GLU A 49 8.02 -11.98 38.28
CA GLU A 49 8.11 -11.35 36.96
C GLU A 49 8.80 -9.99 37.08
N ILE A 50 9.85 -9.80 36.28
CA ILE A 50 10.62 -8.55 36.26
C ILE A 50 10.46 -7.78 34.95
N SER A 51 10.08 -8.47 33.86
CA SER A 51 9.81 -7.81 32.59
C SER A 51 8.83 -8.62 31.73
N ASN A 52 7.99 -7.91 30.99
CA ASN A 52 7.17 -8.48 29.92
C ASN A 52 7.15 -7.50 28.74
N VAL A 53 8.05 -7.70 27.79
CA VAL A 53 8.24 -6.80 26.64
C VAL A 53 7.66 -7.45 25.40
N CYS A 54 6.75 -6.74 24.73
CA CYS A 54 6.14 -7.20 23.49
C CYS A 54 6.62 -6.37 22.30
N SER A 55 6.72 -7.01 21.14
CA SER A 55 7.07 -6.38 19.86
C SER A 55 6.18 -6.94 18.75
N PHE A 56 5.99 -6.14 17.70
CA PHE A 56 5.30 -6.54 16.48
C PHE A 56 6.31 -6.75 15.36
N ASP A 57 6.04 -7.70 14.47
CA ASP A 57 6.88 -7.98 13.30
C ASP A 57 6.74 -6.93 12.20
N LYS A 58 5.59 -6.24 12.17
CA LYS A 58 5.21 -5.23 11.17
C LYS A 58 4.37 -4.15 11.81
N GLU A 59 4.51 -2.92 11.34
CA GLU A 59 3.70 -1.79 11.80
C GLU A 59 2.47 -1.56 10.91
N THR A 60 1.39 -1.03 11.48
CA THR A 60 0.18 -0.74 10.68
C THR A 60 0.42 0.36 9.64
N SER A 61 1.39 1.25 9.87
CA SER A 61 1.83 2.29 8.93
C SER A 61 2.62 1.74 7.73
N GLU A 62 3.04 0.48 7.75
CA GLU A 62 3.71 -0.17 6.62
C GLU A 62 2.72 -0.78 5.62
N HIS A 63 1.43 -0.76 5.95
CA HIS A 63 0.37 -1.36 5.14
C HIS A 63 -0.70 -0.32 4.76
N TYR A 64 -1.27 -0.47 3.57
CA TYR A 64 -2.24 0.48 3.06
C TYR A 64 -3.53 0.48 3.87
N PHE A 65 -4.12 1.67 3.99
CA PHE A 65 -5.32 1.93 4.74
C PHE A 65 -6.45 0.95 4.42
N ASN A 66 -7.06 0.41 5.49
CA ASN A 66 -8.20 -0.52 5.42
C ASN A 66 -7.93 -1.82 4.64
N LYS A 67 -6.65 -2.14 4.35
CA LYS A 67 -6.25 -3.45 3.84
C LYS A 67 -5.76 -4.31 5.00
N SER A 68 -6.29 -5.51 5.11
CA SER A 68 -5.95 -6.43 6.19
C SER A 68 -4.61 -7.11 5.94
N PHE A 69 -3.86 -7.34 7.02
CA PHE A 69 -2.62 -8.11 6.99
C PHE A 69 -2.46 -8.91 8.30
N VAL A 70 -1.62 -9.95 8.23
CA VAL A 70 -1.27 -10.76 9.40
C VAL A 70 -0.07 -10.14 10.11
N GLN A 71 -0.29 -9.75 11.36
CA GLN A 71 0.71 -9.21 12.28
C GLN A 71 0.98 -10.21 13.39
N LYS A 72 2.26 -10.45 13.69
CA LYS A 72 2.73 -11.31 14.77
C LYS A 72 3.20 -10.45 15.94
N LYS A 73 2.57 -10.66 17.09
CA LYS A 73 3.02 -10.09 18.37
C LYS A 73 3.84 -11.15 19.11
N SER A 74 5.06 -10.79 19.49
CA SER A 74 5.96 -11.64 20.26
C SER A 74 6.29 -10.98 21.59
N CYS A 75 6.06 -11.68 22.70
CA CYS A 75 6.34 -11.18 24.04
C CYS A 75 7.41 -12.03 24.72
N VAL A 76 8.39 -11.37 25.33
CA VAL A 76 9.42 -12.02 26.16
C VAL A 76 9.12 -11.70 27.61
N LYS A 77 8.69 -12.72 28.35
CA LYS A 77 8.48 -12.66 29.80
C LYS A 77 9.74 -13.16 30.49
N THR A 78 10.34 -12.32 31.33
CA THR A 78 11.50 -12.69 32.16
C THR A 78 11.07 -12.73 33.62
N VAL A 79 11.36 -13.84 34.27
CA VAL A 79 11.14 -14.07 35.68
C VAL A 79 12.49 -14.31 36.37
N GLU A 80 12.61 -13.92 37.63
CA GLU A 80 13.77 -14.19 38.46
C GLU A 80 13.37 -14.84 39.79
N ARG A 81 14.27 -15.59 40.40
CA ARG A 81 14.13 -16.10 41.77
C ARG A 81 15.47 -16.07 42.49
N THR A 82 15.43 -15.93 43.81
CA THR A 82 16.60 -16.10 44.67
C THR A 82 16.85 -17.58 44.93
N VAL A 83 18.11 -18.01 44.82
CA VAL A 83 18.57 -19.37 45.12
C VAL A 83 19.61 -19.29 46.23
N VAL A 84 19.32 -19.95 47.35
CA VAL A 84 20.18 -19.91 48.55
C VAL A 84 20.67 -21.31 48.86
N THR A 85 21.98 -21.51 48.92
CA THR A 85 22.60 -22.76 49.39
C THR A 85 23.12 -22.56 50.80
N GLU A 86 22.55 -23.28 51.76
CA GLU A 86 22.96 -23.30 53.16
C GLU A 86 23.75 -24.59 53.45
N ARG A 87 24.93 -24.46 54.03
CA ARG A 87 25.74 -25.57 54.52
C ARG A 87 25.45 -25.80 55.99
N THR A 88 25.07 -27.02 56.35
CA THR A 88 24.96 -27.46 57.74
C THR A 88 26.15 -28.33 58.12
N TYR A 89 26.92 -27.91 59.12
CA TYR A 89 28.03 -28.66 59.66
C TYR A 89 27.56 -29.64 60.75
N LYS A 90 28.29 -30.74 60.97
CA LYS A 90 27.97 -31.75 62.02
C LYS A 90 27.75 -31.16 63.43
N ASN A 91 28.37 -30.02 63.74
CA ASN A 91 28.20 -29.32 65.02
C ASN A 91 26.90 -28.48 65.12
N GLY A 92 26.05 -28.53 64.10
CA GLY A 92 24.78 -27.78 64.02
C GLY A 92 24.93 -26.34 63.50
N THR A 93 26.14 -25.88 63.21
CA THR A 93 26.36 -24.55 62.62
C THR A 93 25.84 -24.52 61.19
N LYS A 94 25.21 -23.40 60.82
CA LYS A 94 24.68 -23.15 59.47
C LYS A 94 25.38 -21.94 58.85
N GLU A 95 25.67 -22.02 57.56
CA GLU A 95 26.33 -20.95 56.81
C GLU A 95 25.70 -20.84 55.42
N ILE A 96 25.30 -19.62 55.00
CA ILE A 96 24.90 -19.37 53.60
C ILE A 96 26.18 -19.30 52.77
N ILE A 97 26.42 -20.34 51.98
CA ILE A 97 27.61 -20.43 51.14
C ILE A 97 27.39 -19.88 49.73
N LYS A 98 26.11 -19.75 49.30
CA LYS A 98 25.72 -19.11 48.04
C LYS A 98 24.37 -18.41 48.16
N ASN A 99 24.28 -17.23 47.55
CA ASN A 99 23.04 -16.48 47.37
C ASN A 99 23.06 -15.88 45.96
N GLU A 100 22.34 -16.51 45.04
CA GLU A 100 22.39 -16.21 43.60
C GLU A 100 20.98 -15.85 43.09
N THR A 101 20.93 -15.06 42.02
CA THR A 101 19.69 -14.82 41.28
C THR A 101 19.68 -15.72 40.05
N GLU A 102 18.62 -16.52 39.92
CA GLU A 102 18.36 -17.30 38.71
C GLU A 102 17.30 -16.58 37.87
N THR A 103 17.58 -16.38 36.58
CA THR A 103 16.64 -15.76 35.64
C THR A 103 16.19 -16.76 34.59
N LYS A 104 14.91 -16.70 34.21
CA LYS A 104 14.34 -17.49 33.12
C LYS A 104 13.49 -16.60 32.21
N SER A 105 13.69 -16.71 30.91
CA SER A 105 12.85 -16.05 29.92
C SER A 105 11.98 -17.06 29.17
N THR A 106 10.71 -16.72 28.96
CA THR A 106 9.77 -17.50 28.15
C THR A 106 9.24 -16.59 27.06
N THR A 107 9.25 -17.08 25.81
CA THR A 107 8.70 -16.36 24.66
C THR A 107 7.30 -16.89 24.35
N SER A 108 6.35 -15.99 24.15
CA SER A 108 5.05 -16.30 23.56
C SER A 108 4.87 -15.54 22.25
N SER A 109 4.10 -16.11 21.34
CA SER A 109 3.74 -15.43 20.10
C SER A 109 2.30 -15.69 19.69
N GLU A 110 1.62 -14.65 19.25
CA GLU A 110 0.25 -14.67 18.74
C GLU A 110 0.18 -13.93 17.40
N THR A 111 -0.72 -14.36 16.51
CA THR A 111 -0.96 -13.72 15.21
C THR A 111 -2.37 -13.16 15.16
N ASN A 112 -2.50 -11.92 14.70
CA ASN A 112 -3.79 -11.24 14.56
C ASN A 112 -3.93 -10.68 13.14
N THR A 113 -5.17 -10.66 12.64
CA THR A 113 -5.51 -9.91 11.43
C THR A 113 -5.80 -8.47 11.83
N VAL A 114 -4.99 -7.52 11.35
CA VAL A 114 -5.11 -6.09 11.61
C VAL A 114 -5.21 -5.33 10.29
N PHE A 115 -5.53 -4.03 10.34
CA PHE A 115 -5.66 -3.19 9.15
C PHE A 115 -4.53 -2.16 9.07
N GLY A 116 -4.07 -1.90 7.85
CA GLY A 116 -3.11 -0.84 7.59
C GLY A 116 -3.70 0.56 7.82
N THR A 117 -2.82 1.54 8.01
CA THR A 117 -3.18 2.95 8.28
C THR A 117 -2.59 3.92 7.25
N HIS A 118 -1.71 3.47 6.36
CA HIS A 118 -1.02 4.32 5.40
C HIS A 118 -1.91 4.81 4.25
N LYS A 119 -1.80 6.09 3.88
CA LYS A 119 -2.53 6.67 2.75
C LYS A 119 -1.57 7.43 1.85
N GLU A 120 -1.90 7.45 0.57
CA GLU A 120 -1.12 8.14 -0.46
C GLU A 120 -1.95 9.18 -1.19
N ALA A 121 -1.28 10.15 -1.80
CA ALA A 121 -1.95 11.28 -2.46
C ALA A 121 -2.63 10.92 -3.80
N SER A 122 -2.25 9.80 -4.43
CA SER A 122 -2.81 9.36 -5.72
C SER A 122 -2.58 7.88 -5.96
N CYS A 123 -3.34 7.28 -6.89
CA CYS A 123 -3.10 5.89 -7.32
C CYS A 123 -1.66 5.67 -7.81
N LYS A 124 -1.04 6.68 -8.43
CA LYS A 124 0.35 6.62 -8.88
C LYS A 124 1.35 6.54 -7.73
N ASN A 125 1.12 7.28 -6.65
CA ASN A 125 1.94 7.20 -5.43
C ASN A 125 1.80 5.82 -4.77
N ILE A 126 0.57 5.30 -4.69
CA ILE A 126 0.28 3.95 -4.15
C ILE A 126 1.13 2.91 -4.88
N LEU A 127 1.19 2.98 -6.21
CA LEU A 127 1.99 2.05 -7.00
C LEU A 127 3.49 2.24 -6.77
N ASN A 128 3.98 3.46 -6.95
CA ASN A 128 5.41 3.75 -6.95
C ASN A 128 6.06 3.48 -5.58
N ASN A 129 5.30 3.67 -4.50
CA ASN A 129 5.79 3.47 -3.13
C ASN A 129 5.57 2.03 -2.62
N GLY A 130 5.08 1.12 -3.46
CA GLY A 130 4.94 -0.30 -3.12
C GLY A 130 3.74 -0.64 -2.23
N TYR A 131 2.77 0.27 -2.09
CA TYR A 131 1.56 0.04 -1.29
C TYR A 131 0.38 -0.53 -2.09
N SER A 132 0.55 -0.77 -3.39
CA SER A 132 -0.49 -1.36 -4.22
C SER A 132 -0.80 -2.80 -3.79
N VAL A 133 -2.10 -3.09 -3.63
CA VAL A 133 -2.64 -4.44 -3.46
C VAL A 133 -3.42 -4.90 -4.69
N GLY A 134 -3.17 -4.28 -5.86
CA GLY A 134 -3.87 -4.55 -7.12
C GLY A 134 -4.92 -3.51 -7.50
N ASN A 135 -5.76 -3.83 -8.48
CA ASN A 135 -6.84 -2.96 -8.91
C ASN A 135 -7.97 -3.00 -7.88
N ASP A 136 -8.29 -1.86 -7.27
CA ASP A 136 -9.29 -1.78 -6.21
C ASP A 136 -9.66 -0.31 -5.96
N THR A 137 -10.65 -0.09 -5.08
CA THR A 137 -10.90 1.20 -4.48
C THR A 137 -9.91 1.47 -3.36
N TYR A 138 -9.33 2.66 -3.38
CA TYR A 138 -8.39 3.18 -2.38
C TYR A 138 -8.90 4.50 -1.83
N GLU A 139 -8.73 4.72 -0.53
CA GLU A 139 -8.92 6.04 0.07
C GLU A 139 -7.59 6.80 0.03
N LEU A 140 -7.58 7.97 -0.59
CA LEU A 140 -6.41 8.84 -0.70
C LEU A 140 -6.20 9.67 0.57
N SER A 141 -5.02 10.25 0.73
CA SER A 141 -4.66 11.08 1.89
C SER A 141 -5.53 12.33 2.06
N ASN A 142 -6.21 12.78 0.99
CA ASN A 142 -7.17 13.89 1.02
C ASN A 142 -8.61 13.44 1.31
N GLY A 143 -8.85 12.16 1.60
CA GLY A 143 -10.15 11.58 1.91
C GLY A 143 -10.99 11.16 0.71
N LEU A 144 -10.50 11.34 -0.53
CA LEU A 144 -11.21 10.85 -1.72
C LEU A 144 -11.11 9.32 -1.82
N ASN A 145 -12.26 8.67 -2.01
CA ASN A 145 -12.31 7.28 -2.43
C ASN A 145 -12.25 7.22 -3.95
N VAL A 146 -11.27 6.50 -4.51
CA VAL A 146 -11.07 6.40 -5.95
C VAL A 146 -10.82 4.97 -6.39
N LEU A 147 -11.26 4.64 -7.60
CA LEU A 147 -10.92 3.37 -8.24
C LEU A 147 -9.53 3.51 -8.87
N CYS A 148 -8.60 2.69 -8.41
CA CYS A 148 -7.26 2.62 -8.96
C CYS A 148 -7.12 1.39 -9.88
N ASP A 149 -6.64 1.63 -11.11
CA ASP A 149 -6.07 0.58 -11.95
C ASP A 149 -4.53 0.62 -11.80
N GLN A 150 -4.01 -0.38 -11.11
CA GLN A 150 -2.63 -0.52 -10.71
C GLN A 150 -1.80 -1.43 -11.62
N THR A 151 -2.40 -1.92 -12.71
CA THR A 151 -1.78 -2.97 -13.54
C THR A 151 -1.67 -2.57 -15.01
N THR A 152 -2.73 -2.03 -15.59
CA THR A 152 -2.79 -1.78 -17.04
C THR A 152 -1.93 -0.56 -17.42
N ASP A 153 -1.19 -0.65 -18.53
CA ASP A 153 -0.33 0.43 -19.06
C ASP A 153 0.66 1.00 -18.03
N GLY A 154 1.20 0.15 -17.16
CA GLY A 154 2.12 0.53 -16.09
C GLY A 154 1.45 1.08 -14.82
N GLY A 155 0.12 0.98 -14.73
CA GLY A 155 -0.66 1.22 -13.50
C GLY A 155 -0.62 2.64 -12.95
N GLY A 156 -1.16 2.80 -11.74
CA GLY A 156 -1.27 4.07 -11.05
C GLY A 156 -2.38 4.98 -11.58
N TRP A 157 -3.32 4.43 -12.36
CA TRP A 157 -4.41 5.18 -12.97
C TRP A 157 -5.56 5.37 -12.00
N THR A 158 -6.04 6.61 -11.87
CA THR A 158 -7.25 6.98 -11.13
C THR A 158 -8.41 7.16 -12.08
N LEU A 159 -9.54 6.46 -11.87
CA LEU A 159 -10.78 6.72 -12.60
C LEU A 159 -11.30 8.10 -12.21
N ILE A 160 -11.54 8.98 -13.19
CA ILE A 160 -12.11 10.32 -12.93
C ILE A 160 -13.44 10.55 -13.63
N PHE A 161 -13.78 9.71 -14.60
CA PHE A 161 -15.06 9.76 -15.30
C PHE A 161 -15.45 8.38 -15.84
N ASN A 162 -16.71 8.01 -15.69
CA ASN A 162 -17.35 6.87 -16.36
C ASN A 162 -18.73 7.30 -16.84
N HIS A 163 -19.08 6.94 -18.07
CA HIS A 163 -20.42 7.16 -18.61
C HIS A 163 -20.84 5.97 -19.45
N ASP A 164 -21.81 5.20 -18.97
CA ASP A 164 -22.58 4.19 -19.71
C ASP A 164 -23.92 4.84 -20.12
N ILE A 165 -23.98 5.32 -21.36
CA ILE A 165 -25.11 6.10 -21.86
C ILE A 165 -26.36 5.24 -22.08
N LEU A 166 -26.20 3.95 -22.35
CA LEU A 166 -27.34 3.04 -22.54
C LEU A 166 -28.06 2.77 -21.22
N THR A 167 -27.33 2.79 -20.11
CA THR A 167 -27.89 2.55 -18.78
C THR A 167 -28.43 3.83 -18.13
N ALA A 168 -27.70 4.94 -18.23
CA ALA A 168 -28.01 6.17 -17.47
C ALA A 168 -28.47 7.37 -18.34
N GLY A 169 -28.52 7.22 -19.66
CA GLY A 169 -28.81 8.32 -20.58
C GLY A 169 -27.76 9.42 -20.58
N VAL A 170 -28.08 10.54 -21.22
CA VAL A 170 -27.22 11.74 -21.29
C VAL A 170 -27.16 12.49 -19.96
N PHE A 171 -26.14 13.34 -19.80
CA PHE A 171 -26.10 14.32 -18.71
C PHE A 171 -27.09 15.46 -18.97
N THR A 172 -27.53 16.10 -17.89
CA THR A 172 -28.55 17.16 -17.92
C THR A 172 -27.99 18.55 -17.59
N SER A 173 -26.78 18.61 -17.01
CA SER A 173 -26.12 19.86 -16.64
C SER A 173 -24.61 19.69 -16.57
N GLU A 174 -23.88 20.80 -16.72
CA GLU A 174 -22.43 20.83 -16.49
C GLU A 174 -22.04 20.43 -15.07
N SER A 175 -22.82 20.84 -14.05
CA SER A 175 -22.58 20.42 -12.67
C SER A 175 -22.63 18.91 -12.49
N GLU A 176 -23.55 18.22 -13.16
CA GLU A 176 -23.65 16.75 -13.13
C GLU A 176 -22.44 16.11 -13.84
N VAL A 177 -21.99 16.68 -14.97
CA VAL A 177 -20.78 16.20 -15.64
C VAL A 177 -19.54 16.41 -14.77
N LEU A 178 -19.44 17.53 -14.07
CA LEU A 178 -18.28 17.85 -13.23
C LEU A 178 -18.21 17.00 -11.97
N ASN A 179 -19.35 16.63 -11.40
CA ASN A 179 -19.42 15.81 -10.20
C ASN A 179 -20.72 15.01 -10.11
N VAL A 180 -20.61 13.69 -10.11
CA VAL A 180 -21.72 12.78 -9.83
C VAL A 180 -21.19 11.47 -9.28
N ASN A 181 -21.85 10.92 -8.25
CA ASN A 181 -21.49 9.66 -7.62
C ASN A 181 -20.03 9.60 -7.10
N GLU A 182 -19.47 10.71 -6.60
CA GLU A 182 -18.08 10.81 -6.07
C GLU A 182 -17.74 9.68 -5.06
N ASN A 183 -18.71 9.27 -4.24
CA ASN A 183 -18.53 8.21 -3.22
C ASN A 183 -18.70 6.78 -3.75
N ASN A 184 -18.97 6.59 -5.05
CA ASN A 184 -19.16 5.28 -5.68
C ASN A 184 -18.27 5.12 -6.94
N PRO A 185 -16.93 5.17 -6.79
CA PRO A 185 -16.00 5.01 -7.89
C PRO A 185 -16.01 3.58 -8.42
N SER A 186 -16.70 3.35 -9.54
CA SER A 186 -16.76 2.04 -10.17
C SER A 186 -17.04 2.15 -11.67
N LEU A 187 -16.49 1.21 -12.44
CA LEU A 187 -16.86 1.01 -13.85
C LEU A 187 -18.30 0.49 -14.03
N SER A 188 -18.90 -0.08 -12.98
CA SER A 188 -20.32 -0.45 -12.97
C SER A 188 -21.26 0.70 -12.60
N THR A 189 -20.75 1.80 -12.06
CA THR A 189 -21.54 3.00 -11.78
C THR A 189 -21.76 3.75 -13.10
N ALA A 190 -22.96 3.60 -13.69
CA ALA A 190 -23.26 4.07 -15.05
C ALA A 190 -22.97 5.55 -15.32
N LYS A 191 -23.00 6.43 -14.31
CA LYS A 191 -22.42 7.77 -14.36
C LYS A 191 -21.55 7.97 -13.15
N TYR A 192 -20.26 8.21 -13.33
CA TYR A 192 -19.35 8.60 -12.28
C TYR A 192 -18.51 9.76 -12.77
N SER A 193 -18.35 10.80 -11.97
CA SER A 193 -17.45 11.89 -12.30
C SER A 193 -16.92 12.56 -11.04
N ILE A 194 -15.62 12.81 -11.07
CA ILE A 194 -14.91 13.71 -10.16
C ILE A 194 -14.04 14.68 -10.98
N LEU A 195 -14.50 15.08 -12.16
CA LEU A 195 -13.77 16.00 -13.05
C LEU A 195 -13.49 17.35 -12.39
N ASN A 196 -14.33 17.79 -11.45
CA ASN A 196 -14.05 18.96 -10.61
C ASN A 196 -12.83 18.80 -9.67
N ARG A 197 -12.25 17.61 -9.55
CA ARG A 197 -11.05 17.30 -8.77
C ARG A 197 -9.81 17.05 -9.63
N ILE A 198 -9.89 17.19 -10.95
CA ILE A 198 -8.82 16.77 -11.89
C ILE A 198 -7.45 17.38 -11.58
N ASP A 199 -7.41 18.61 -11.06
CA ASP A 199 -6.18 19.31 -10.66
C ASP A 199 -5.45 18.65 -9.50
N THR A 200 -6.16 17.87 -8.67
CA THR A 200 -5.57 17.05 -7.59
C THR A 200 -4.56 16.04 -8.12
N PHE A 201 -4.75 15.57 -9.36
CA PHE A 201 -3.93 14.54 -9.98
C PHE A 201 -2.89 15.10 -10.95
N LYS A 202 -2.77 16.42 -11.07
CA LYS A 202 -1.81 17.07 -11.97
C LYS A 202 -0.37 16.83 -11.50
N ARG A 203 0.53 16.47 -12.42
CA ARG A 203 1.95 16.18 -12.14
C ARG A 203 2.83 16.98 -13.08
N ASN A 204 3.85 17.65 -12.53
CA ASN A 204 4.80 18.44 -13.33
C ASN A 204 4.09 19.40 -14.31
N ASN A 205 3.03 20.05 -13.83
CA ASN A 205 2.15 20.95 -14.62
C ASN A 205 1.46 20.32 -15.83
N LYS A 206 1.38 18.99 -15.92
CA LYS A 206 0.67 18.24 -16.96
C LYS A 206 -0.35 17.29 -16.35
N TYR A 207 -1.41 17.01 -17.10
CA TYR A 207 -2.29 15.87 -16.87
C TYR A 207 -1.82 14.75 -17.79
N GLU A 208 -1.67 13.53 -17.26
CA GLU A 208 -1.50 12.33 -18.08
C GLU A 208 -2.81 11.56 -18.07
N PHE A 209 -3.48 11.48 -19.22
CA PHE A 209 -4.78 10.85 -19.37
C PHE A 209 -4.68 9.50 -20.05
N ARG A 210 -5.65 8.64 -19.73
CA ARG A 210 -6.00 7.48 -20.53
C ARG A 210 -7.51 7.41 -20.74
N MET A 211 -7.92 7.17 -21.97
CA MET A 211 -9.31 6.99 -22.34
C MET A 211 -9.52 5.59 -22.91
N LYS A 212 -10.57 4.91 -22.43
CA LYS A 212 -10.99 3.57 -22.88
C LYS A 212 -12.49 3.53 -23.13
N TRP A 213 -12.90 2.54 -23.93
CA TRP A 213 -14.31 2.29 -24.25
C TRP A 213 -14.62 0.81 -24.06
N LYS A 214 -15.74 0.52 -23.41
CA LYS A 214 -16.17 -0.86 -23.16
C LYS A 214 -16.32 -1.64 -24.47
N ASN A 215 -15.82 -2.87 -24.50
CA ASN A 215 -15.80 -3.77 -25.67
C ASN A 215 -14.92 -3.33 -26.84
N TYR A 216 -14.08 -2.29 -26.68
CA TYR A 216 -13.07 -1.91 -27.65
C TYR A 216 -11.68 -2.11 -27.04
N SER A 217 -10.75 -2.67 -27.82
CA SER A 217 -9.34 -2.76 -27.42
C SER A 217 -8.62 -1.42 -27.53
N ALA A 218 -9.17 -0.50 -28.33
CA ALA A 218 -8.59 0.80 -28.59
C ALA A 218 -8.46 1.66 -27.32
N THR A 219 -7.36 2.39 -27.24
CA THR A 219 -6.95 3.22 -26.11
C THR A 219 -6.30 4.50 -26.62
N GLN A 220 -6.51 5.60 -25.90
CA GLN A 220 -5.75 6.83 -26.07
C GLN A 220 -5.02 7.13 -24.77
N ILE A 221 -3.71 7.29 -24.81
CA ILE A 221 -2.86 7.73 -23.69
C ILE A 221 -2.06 8.94 -24.16
N TRP A 222 -2.18 10.05 -23.44
CA TRP A 222 -1.51 11.31 -23.79
C TRP A 222 -1.31 12.19 -22.58
N LYS A 223 -0.55 13.26 -22.75
CA LYS A 223 -0.47 14.37 -21.82
C LYS A 223 -1.02 15.65 -22.42
N GLN A 224 -1.50 16.54 -21.57
CA GLN A 224 -1.81 17.93 -21.92
C GLN A 224 -1.58 18.87 -20.72
N THR A 225 -1.37 20.16 -20.99
CA THR A 225 -1.19 21.17 -19.94
C THR A 225 -2.49 21.86 -19.53
N SER A 226 -3.45 21.98 -20.46
CA SER A 226 -4.76 22.60 -20.19
C SER A 226 -5.72 21.65 -19.48
N ASN A 227 -6.56 22.24 -18.63
CA ASN A 227 -7.67 21.54 -18.01
C ASN A 227 -8.84 21.48 -19.00
N PRO A 228 -9.26 20.28 -19.45
CA PRO A 228 -10.29 20.16 -20.48
C PRO A 228 -11.68 20.59 -19.99
N THR A 229 -11.90 20.76 -18.67
CA THR A 229 -13.20 21.20 -18.13
C THR A 229 -13.49 22.68 -18.37
N ASN A 230 -12.49 23.50 -18.74
CA ASN A 230 -12.66 24.95 -18.83
C ASN A 230 -11.79 25.64 -19.90
N SER A 231 -10.92 24.92 -20.58
CA SER A 231 -9.94 25.52 -21.50
C SER A 231 -9.87 24.77 -22.83
N ALA A 232 -9.48 25.48 -23.87
CA ALA A 232 -9.04 24.87 -25.12
C ALA A 232 -7.81 23.98 -24.89
N ILE A 233 -7.55 23.05 -25.82
CA ILE A 233 -6.37 22.18 -25.73
C ILE A 233 -5.06 22.98 -25.80
N SER A 234 -4.08 22.62 -24.96
CA SER A 234 -2.71 23.12 -25.01
C SER A 234 -1.73 22.06 -24.51
N GLY A 235 -0.51 22.08 -25.03
CA GLY A 235 0.58 21.20 -24.58
C GLY A 235 0.31 19.71 -24.80
N TYR A 236 -0.47 19.36 -25.83
CA TYR A 236 -0.74 17.97 -26.21
C TYR A 236 0.56 17.23 -26.52
N GLU A 237 0.71 16.04 -25.95
CA GLU A 237 1.85 15.15 -26.14
C GLU A 237 1.34 13.70 -26.17
N ALA A 238 1.38 13.06 -27.32
CA ALA A 238 0.96 11.67 -27.48
C ALA A 238 1.90 10.71 -26.74
N ILE A 239 1.35 9.68 -26.10
CA ILE A 239 2.12 8.57 -25.50
C ILE A 239 1.81 7.27 -26.24
N SER A 240 0.53 6.91 -26.34
CA SER A 240 0.05 5.74 -27.09
C SER A 240 -1.35 6.04 -27.61
N ILE A 241 -1.50 6.21 -28.93
CA ILE A 241 -2.72 6.69 -29.56
C ILE A 241 -3.12 5.71 -30.66
N ASP A 242 -4.26 5.05 -30.50
CA ASP A 242 -4.76 4.07 -31.46
C ASP A 242 -5.50 4.72 -32.64
N SER A 243 -5.97 5.96 -32.49
CA SER A 243 -6.53 6.70 -33.62
C SER A 243 -6.39 8.21 -33.47
N VAL A 244 -6.05 8.88 -34.56
CA VAL A 244 -6.05 10.35 -34.65
C VAL A 244 -7.20 10.90 -35.52
N SER A 245 -8.08 10.04 -36.01
CA SER A 245 -9.18 10.42 -36.89
C SER A 245 -10.22 11.28 -36.18
N ASN A 246 -11.10 11.90 -36.97
CA ASN A 246 -12.13 12.80 -36.47
C ASN A 246 -11.59 13.94 -35.59
N TYR A 247 -10.44 14.49 -36.02
CA TYR A 247 -9.81 15.70 -35.46
C TYR A 247 -9.24 15.54 -34.05
N TRP A 248 -8.86 14.31 -33.68
CA TRP A 248 -8.25 14.07 -32.37
C TRP A 248 -6.96 14.87 -32.18
N GLY A 249 -6.85 15.50 -31.01
CA GLY A 249 -5.62 16.22 -30.61
C GLY A 249 -5.49 16.39 -29.10
N GLY A 250 -6.10 15.51 -28.31
CA GLY A 250 -6.29 15.67 -26.87
C GLY A 250 -7.73 16.05 -26.54
N LEU A 251 -8.00 16.44 -25.30
CA LEU A 251 -9.34 16.88 -24.88
C LEU A 251 -9.38 18.40 -24.67
N GLU A 252 -10.47 19.02 -25.11
CA GLU A 252 -10.75 20.42 -24.88
C GLU A 252 -12.14 20.65 -24.31
N ARG A 253 -12.35 21.84 -23.75
CA ARG A 253 -13.67 22.28 -23.36
C ARG A 253 -14.54 22.35 -24.61
N GLY A 254 -15.59 21.53 -24.61
CA GLY A 254 -16.66 21.57 -25.59
C GLY A 254 -17.17 23.00 -25.68
N ASN A 255 -17.00 23.58 -26.86
CA ASN A 255 -17.24 24.99 -27.11
C ASN A 255 -18.65 25.17 -27.72
N ALA A 256 -19.10 26.41 -27.90
CA ALA A 256 -20.41 26.69 -28.52
C ALA A 256 -20.54 26.12 -29.96
N THR A 257 -19.42 25.79 -30.62
CA THR A 257 -19.43 25.28 -32.00
C THR A 257 -19.89 23.83 -32.09
N ASN A 258 -19.76 23.03 -31.01
CA ASN A 258 -20.31 21.68 -30.93
C ASN A 258 -21.83 21.64 -30.63
N SER A 259 -22.50 22.81 -30.62
CA SER A 259 -23.93 22.97 -30.31
C SER A 259 -24.33 22.43 -28.92
N ASN A 260 -23.42 22.55 -27.94
CA ASN A 260 -23.55 22.04 -26.58
C ASN A 260 -23.89 20.54 -26.54
N SER A 261 -23.22 19.74 -27.38
CA SER A 261 -23.49 18.30 -27.46
C SER A 261 -22.73 17.50 -26.39
N SER A 262 -21.58 18.00 -25.92
CA SER A 262 -20.86 17.49 -24.75
C SER A 262 -20.13 18.60 -24.00
N LEU A 263 -19.76 18.34 -22.74
CA LEU A 263 -18.92 19.23 -21.96
C LEU A 263 -17.49 19.27 -22.49
N ILE A 264 -16.93 18.11 -22.84
CA ILE A 264 -15.56 17.93 -23.27
C ILE A 264 -15.60 17.03 -24.51
N ASP A 265 -14.72 17.29 -25.47
CA ASP A 265 -14.53 16.40 -26.62
C ASP A 265 -13.10 16.48 -27.15
N GLY A 266 -12.78 15.57 -28.05
CA GLY A 266 -11.47 15.49 -28.67
C GLY A 266 -11.42 15.97 -30.12
N SER A 267 -12.54 16.43 -30.68
CA SER A 267 -12.59 16.98 -32.04
C SER A 267 -12.14 18.44 -32.02
N ILE A 268 -10.83 18.65 -31.93
CA ILE A 268 -10.24 19.96 -31.63
C ILE A 268 -10.71 21.04 -32.61
N ASN A 269 -11.24 22.14 -32.06
CA ASN A 269 -11.70 23.32 -32.78
C ASN A 269 -12.65 22.98 -33.94
N HIS A 270 -13.54 22.02 -33.73
CA HIS A 270 -14.50 21.55 -34.74
C HIS A 270 -15.92 21.51 -34.17
N THR A 271 -16.92 21.58 -35.05
CA THR A 271 -18.34 21.41 -34.68
C THR A 271 -18.73 19.97 -34.32
N ASN A 272 -17.81 19.03 -34.54
CA ASN A 272 -18.00 17.63 -34.18
C ASN A 272 -17.57 17.47 -32.73
N TRP A 273 -17.96 16.36 -32.11
CA TRP A 273 -17.72 16.15 -30.69
C TRP A 273 -17.30 14.71 -30.42
N TYR A 274 -16.45 14.15 -31.30
CA TYR A 274 -15.95 12.79 -31.11
C TYR A 274 -15.10 12.69 -29.85
N TYR A 275 -14.99 11.48 -29.29
CA TYR A 275 -14.28 11.22 -28.04
C TYR A 275 -14.90 11.98 -26.85
N ALA A 276 -16.22 12.17 -26.88
CA ALA A 276 -16.92 13.01 -25.92
C ALA A 276 -16.80 12.48 -24.48
N VAL A 277 -16.65 13.44 -23.57
CA VAL A 277 -16.76 13.24 -22.11
C VAL A 277 -17.85 14.18 -21.61
N GLY A 278 -18.90 13.61 -21.02
CA GLY A 278 -20.07 14.35 -20.56
C GLY A 278 -21.05 14.75 -21.67
N SER A 279 -21.59 13.76 -22.39
CA SER A 279 -22.57 13.96 -23.47
C SER A 279 -23.91 14.50 -22.95
N PHE A 280 -24.41 15.58 -23.56
CA PHE A 280 -25.73 16.18 -23.30
C PHE A 280 -26.81 15.73 -24.29
N LYS A 281 -26.40 15.11 -25.41
CA LYS A 281 -27.29 14.59 -26.44
C LYS A 281 -26.84 13.18 -26.83
N ASN A 282 -27.72 12.43 -27.48
CA ASN A 282 -27.36 11.17 -28.10
C ASN A 282 -26.66 11.44 -29.43
N TRP A 283 -25.61 10.68 -29.74
CA TRP A 283 -25.06 10.65 -31.09
C TRP A 283 -26.03 9.95 -32.03
N ASN A 284 -26.48 10.67 -33.06
CA ASN A 284 -27.29 10.11 -34.14
C ASN A 284 -26.72 10.57 -35.49
N PRO A 285 -25.89 9.74 -36.15
CA PRO A 285 -25.30 10.09 -37.45
C PRO A 285 -26.28 9.94 -38.63
N GLY A 286 -27.60 9.86 -38.39
CA GLY A 286 -28.60 9.63 -39.45
C GLY A 286 -28.78 8.15 -39.83
N LEU A 287 -28.20 7.23 -39.06
CA LEU A 287 -28.38 5.77 -39.17
C LEU A 287 -29.34 5.29 -38.06
N VAL A 288 -29.90 4.06 -38.18
CA VAL A 288 -30.73 3.46 -37.12
C VAL A 288 -29.82 3.10 -35.94
N CYS A 289 -29.60 4.07 -35.07
CA CYS A 289 -28.68 4.01 -33.95
C CYS A 289 -29.43 4.20 -32.63
N ASN A 290 -29.27 3.25 -31.71
CA ASN A 290 -29.68 3.43 -30.32
C ASN A 290 -28.64 4.31 -29.66
N GLY A 291 -28.94 5.62 -29.55
CA GLY A 291 -28.05 6.72 -29.17
C GLY A 291 -26.84 6.36 -28.30
N ASN A 292 -25.65 6.74 -28.75
CA ASN A 292 -24.40 6.49 -28.02
C ASN A 292 -23.50 7.74 -27.91
N ILE A 293 -22.25 7.51 -27.49
CA ILE A 293 -21.17 8.51 -27.41
C ILE A 293 -20.33 8.41 -28.69
N PRO A 294 -20.04 9.50 -29.41
CA PRO A 294 -19.26 9.42 -30.64
C PRO A 294 -17.79 9.06 -30.36
N LEU A 295 -17.25 8.12 -31.13
CA LEU A 295 -15.85 7.70 -31.12
C LEU A 295 -15.31 7.67 -32.55
N SER A 296 -13.98 7.78 -32.70
CA SER A 296 -13.25 7.58 -33.95
C SER A 296 -13.89 6.57 -34.89
N THR A 297 -14.06 6.96 -36.15
CA THR A 297 -14.54 6.06 -37.19
C THR A 297 -13.57 4.93 -37.50
N ASP A 298 -12.27 5.11 -37.23
CA ASP A 298 -11.28 4.04 -37.42
C ASP A 298 -11.37 2.94 -36.34
N VAL A 299 -11.96 3.27 -35.19
CA VAL A 299 -12.10 2.34 -34.05
C VAL A 299 -13.49 1.73 -34.05
N ALA A 300 -14.51 2.57 -34.15
CA ALA A 300 -15.90 2.16 -34.08
C ALA A 300 -16.48 1.82 -35.46
N GLY A 301 -15.77 2.09 -36.57
CA GLY A 301 -16.35 2.09 -37.92
C GLY A 301 -17.22 3.32 -38.18
N SER A 302 -18.02 3.29 -39.25
CA SER A 302 -19.08 4.28 -39.51
C SER A 302 -20.30 4.11 -38.58
N SER A 303 -20.07 3.73 -37.32
CA SER A 303 -21.09 3.21 -36.42
C SER A 303 -21.78 4.27 -35.59
N CYS A 304 -22.73 3.78 -34.81
CA CYS A 304 -23.59 4.54 -33.89
C CYS A 304 -22.87 5.15 -32.69
N GLY A 305 -21.53 5.17 -32.65
CA GLY A 305 -20.75 5.50 -31.47
C GLY A 305 -20.59 4.30 -30.53
N VAL A 306 -20.22 4.58 -29.28
CA VAL A 306 -19.92 3.58 -28.25
C VAL A 306 -20.76 3.78 -27.00
N PRO A 307 -21.24 2.70 -26.37
CA PRO A 307 -22.17 2.80 -25.26
C PRO A 307 -21.52 3.31 -23.98
N ASN A 308 -20.19 3.29 -23.91
CA ASN A 308 -19.47 3.64 -22.70
C ASN A 308 -18.10 4.27 -22.99
N VAL A 309 -17.73 5.24 -22.17
CA VAL A 309 -16.38 5.83 -22.10
C VAL A 309 -15.92 5.91 -20.64
N ASN A 310 -14.63 5.65 -20.42
CA ASN A 310 -13.97 5.87 -19.14
C ASN A 310 -12.75 6.77 -19.36
N LEU A 311 -12.59 7.79 -18.50
CA LEU A 311 -11.41 8.64 -18.46
C LEU A 311 -10.65 8.40 -17.16
N TRP A 312 -9.35 8.20 -17.30
CA TRP A 312 -8.41 7.94 -16.23
C TRP A 312 -7.30 8.99 -16.24
N ILE A 313 -6.70 9.27 -15.08
CA ILE A 313 -5.57 10.20 -14.91
C ILE A 313 -4.49 9.60 -14.00
N ARG A 314 -3.22 10.00 -14.14
CA ARG A 314 -2.15 9.69 -13.18
C ARG A 314 -1.04 10.74 -13.12
#